data_AF-A0A1G3L3T6-F1
#
_entry.id   AF-A0A1G3L3T6-F1
#
_cell.length_a   1.000
_cell.length_b   1.000
_cell.length_c   1.000
_cell.angle_alpha   90.00
_cell.angle_beta   90.00
_cell.angle_gamma   90.00
#
_symmetry.space_group_name_H-M   'P 1'
#
loop_
_entity.id
_entity.type
_entity.pdbx_description
1 polymer ?
#
loop_
_entity_poly.entity_id
_entity_poly.type
_entity_poly.pdbx_seq_one_letter_code
_entity_poly.pdbx_strand_id
1 'polypeptide(L)'
;MSDLTPGSEEEFIRKLQEQLAQQSGSDKTEEDVSFNFGTLDGQEDSTKPIEETTQIDKVEKKTTSKLTLTLISVLKFFVVPLFIVLLIFFLNSAANEFIVGLIISIVGAIIIGAYIRIMFYMSLQESYKNSEDILNEVAKGKLSFDIMNDQELKNKLGRLAEPIDKVIKEMSDMVTKMELSVLDIVGNSDALAYFATSMANKTDQQEDSIIKIDNSAKQLNESMKNVKKNVESAYNIAKASIQEADNSSIEILSLIEEMHSINEMSDKILNTMNFISDIADETNLLALNAAIQAAHAGEEGKGFGVVASEIRNLAESSSKATKSIFQIVEKTVESIVKGVETSEKAKKALGKIVSSIKSTEDLMSEITDSINTQSDTTHKLKESVENIQELTKNINSDTQNMKSAIANLSGQAQILSNLVKGFEIHSSSIKSDVIFGVG
;
A
#
# COMPACT_ATOMS: atom_id res chain seq x y z
N MET A 1 4.31 16.84 -21.44
CA MET A 1 5.32 16.87 -20.37
C MET A 1 5.48 15.43 -19.89
N SER A 2 6.65 14.79 -19.91
CA SER A 2 8.01 15.25 -19.52
C SER A 2 8.06 15.53 -18.00
N ASP A 3 8.96 14.95 -17.20
CA ASP A 3 10.18 14.17 -17.52
C ASP A 3 10.30 12.87 -16.71
N LEU A 4 11.04 11.91 -17.26
CA LEU A 4 11.67 10.81 -16.52
C LEU A 4 13.14 10.75 -16.96
N THR A 5 14.06 10.82 -16.00
CA THR A 5 15.48 11.08 -16.25
C THR A 5 16.31 9.81 -16.45
N PRO A 6 17.23 9.77 -17.44
CA PRO A 6 18.19 8.68 -17.57
C PRO A 6 19.32 8.86 -16.54
N GLY A 7 19.17 8.25 -15.36
CA GLY A 7 20.18 8.33 -14.29
C GLY A 7 20.43 7.02 -13.52
N SER A 8 19.49 6.07 -13.53
CA SER A 8 19.59 4.82 -12.78
C SER A 8 20.57 3.80 -13.38
N GLU A 9 20.77 3.81 -14.71
CA GLU A 9 21.55 2.79 -15.41
C GLU A 9 23.07 3.02 -15.28
N GLU A 10 23.54 4.27 -15.39
CA GLU A 10 24.94 4.61 -15.10
C GLU A 10 25.30 4.42 -13.62
N GLU A 11 24.40 4.75 -12.69
CA GLU A 11 24.66 4.53 -11.25
C GLU A 11 24.73 3.04 -10.91
N PHE A 12 23.92 2.21 -11.56
CA PHE A 12 23.97 0.75 -11.42
C PHE A 12 25.27 0.17 -11.98
N ILE A 13 25.68 0.57 -13.19
CA ILE A 13 26.95 0.12 -13.79
C ILE A 13 28.15 0.59 -12.97
N ARG A 14 28.13 1.82 -12.43
CA ARG A 14 29.21 2.31 -11.56
C ARG A 14 29.33 1.49 -10.28
N LYS A 15 28.21 1.18 -9.61
CA LYS A 15 28.21 0.29 -8.43
C LYS A 15 28.73 -1.12 -8.74
N LEU A 16 28.41 -1.66 -9.92
CA LEU A 16 28.94 -2.95 -10.37
C LEU A 16 30.46 -2.90 -10.57
N GLN A 17 30.99 -1.81 -11.14
CA GLN A 17 32.44 -1.59 -11.29
C GLN A 17 33.14 -1.33 -9.95
N GLU A 18 32.52 -0.59 -9.02
CA GLU A 18 33.04 -0.36 -7.67
C GLU A 18 33.15 -1.69 -6.87
N GLN A 19 32.19 -2.63 -7.03
CA GLN A 19 32.29 -3.96 -6.41
C GLN A 19 33.37 -4.85 -7.05
N LEU A 20 33.50 -4.83 -8.39
CA LEU A 20 34.54 -5.62 -9.08
C LEU A 20 35.95 -5.08 -8.80
N ALA A 21 36.12 -3.77 -8.59
CA ALA A 21 37.39 -3.17 -8.18
C ALA A 21 37.84 -3.59 -6.78
N GLN A 22 36.93 -3.94 -5.87
CA GLN A 22 37.26 -4.37 -4.50
C GLN A 22 37.77 -5.82 -4.40
N GLN A 23 37.73 -6.61 -5.47
CA GLN A 23 38.23 -8.00 -5.48
C GLN A 23 39.52 -8.21 -6.30
N SER A 24 40.16 -7.15 -6.80
CA SER A 24 41.41 -7.26 -7.57
C SER A 24 42.36 -6.08 -7.34
N GLY A 25 43.07 -6.07 -6.19
CA GLY A 25 44.09 -5.07 -5.88
C GLY A 25 44.79 -5.31 -4.54
N SER A 26 46.12 -5.29 -4.55
CA SER A 26 47.03 -5.67 -3.46
C SER A 26 46.95 -7.14 -2.97
N ASP A 27 48.04 -7.76 -2.52
CA ASP A 27 49.32 -7.14 -2.16
C ASP A 27 50.50 -7.42 -3.11
N LYS A 28 51.50 -6.52 -3.08
CA LYS A 28 52.63 -6.51 -4.02
C LYS A 28 53.89 -5.92 -3.38
N THR A 29 55.00 -6.65 -3.46
CA THR A 29 56.41 -6.20 -3.26
C THR A 29 57.28 -7.33 -3.85
N GLU A 30 58.23 -7.16 -4.79
CA GLU A 30 59.30 -6.15 -4.98
C GLU A 30 60.19 -6.11 -3.72
N GLU A 31 61.46 -6.52 -3.72
CA GLU A 31 62.58 -6.43 -4.70
C GLU A 31 63.51 -7.68 -4.62
N ASP A 32 64.54 -7.93 -5.46
CA ASP A 32 64.85 -7.59 -6.87
C ASP A 32 66.00 -8.53 -7.38
N VAL A 33 66.41 -8.38 -8.64
CA VAL A 33 67.38 -9.15 -9.46
C VAL A 33 68.78 -9.36 -8.88
N SER A 34 69.35 -10.56 -9.07
CA SER A 34 70.72 -10.75 -9.63
C SER A 34 71.07 -12.23 -9.91
N PHE A 35 72.21 -12.45 -10.59
CA PHE A 35 72.62 -13.71 -11.22
C PHE A 35 74.10 -14.03 -10.85
N ASN A 36 74.48 -15.31 -10.98
CA ASN A 36 75.84 -15.80 -11.31
C ASN A 36 76.88 -16.14 -10.20
N PHE A 37 77.40 -17.38 -10.26
CA PHE A 37 78.74 -17.92 -9.93
C PHE A 37 79.54 -17.56 -8.63
N GLY A 38 80.14 -18.60 -8.04
CA GLY A 38 81.25 -18.54 -7.05
C GLY A 38 80.87 -19.14 -5.69
N THR A 39 81.33 -20.29 -5.19
CA THR A 39 82.67 -20.91 -4.94
C THR A 39 83.22 -20.71 -3.52
N LEU A 40 83.39 -21.85 -2.82
CA LEU A 40 84.33 -22.17 -1.73
C LEU A 40 84.05 -21.69 -0.29
N ASP A 41 84.38 -22.62 0.64
CA ASP A 41 84.64 -22.55 2.09
C ASP A 41 83.61 -21.86 3.00
N GLY A 42 83.39 -22.22 4.27
CA GLY A 42 83.80 -23.34 5.15
C GLY A 42 82.71 -23.48 6.24
N GLN A 43 82.72 -24.36 7.24
CA GLN A 43 83.80 -25.08 7.95
C GLN A 43 83.14 -26.18 8.83
N GLU A 44 83.91 -27.19 9.27
CA GLU A 44 83.93 -27.83 10.62
C GLU A 44 82.66 -28.13 11.46
N ASP A 45 82.59 -29.19 12.29
CA ASP A 45 83.49 -30.33 12.60
C ASP A 45 82.69 -31.51 13.23
N SER A 46 83.35 -32.68 13.34
CA SER A 46 83.11 -33.76 14.33
C SER A 46 81.90 -34.69 14.06
N THR A 47 81.97 -36.03 14.19
CA THR A 47 83.07 -36.99 14.51
C THR A 47 82.97 -38.22 13.58
N LYS A 48 84.04 -38.77 12.96
CA LYS A 48 85.19 -39.55 13.52
C LYS A 48 84.80 -40.86 14.24
N PRO A 49 85.63 -41.93 14.20
CA PRO A 49 86.59 -42.42 13.16
C PRO A 49 86.14 -43.87 12.72
N ILE A 50 86.90 -44.89 12.27
CA ILE A 50 88.33 -45.29 12.15
C ILE A 50 88.49 -46.19 10.89
N GLU A 51 89.66 -46.21 10.24
CA GLU A 51 90.15 -47.28 9.33
C GLU A 51 91.48 -47.86 9.86
N GLU A 52 91.85 -49.09 9.48
CA GLU A 52 93.23 -49.62 9.26
C GLU A 52 93.11 -51.01 8.59
N THR A 53 94.01 -51.57 7.76
CA THR A 53 95.21 -51.13 6.99
C THR A 53 95.30 -52.05 5.75
N THR A 54 95.57 -51.62 4.51
CA THR A 54 96.83 -51.12 3.88
C THR A 54 97.87 -52.19 3.46
N GLN A 55 97.81 -52.57 2.17
CA GLN A 55 98.89 -52.98 1.23
C GLN A 55 99.86 -54.17 1.52
N ILE A 56 100.31 -54.83 0.43
CA ILE A 56 101.72 -54.87 -0.05
C ILE A 56 101.80 -55.61 -1.42
N ASP A 57 102.74 -55.25 -2.30
CA ASP A 57 102.95 -55.84 -3.66
C ASP A 57 104.12 -56.88 -3.70
N LYS A 58 104.38 -57.47 -4.87
CA LYS A 58 105.29 -58.61 -5.15
C LYS A 58 106.72 -58.46 -4.59
N VAL A 59 107.42 -59.60 -4.41
CA VAL A 59 108.55 -60.04 -5.28
C VAL A 59 109.11 -61.44 -4.90
N GLU A 60 109.57 -62.18 -5.92
CA GLU A 60 110.42 -63.39 -5.94
C GLU A 60 110.33 -64.53 -4.89
N LYS A 61 110.22 -65.75 -5.44
CA LYS A 61 111.34 -66.71 -5.33
C LYS A 61 111.46 -67.64 -6.53
N LYS A 62 112.68 -67.84 -7.02
CA LYS A 62 113.03 -68.65 -8.22
C LYS A 62 114.13 -69.65 -7.85
N THR A 63 113.78 -70.92 -7.71
CA THR A 63 114.78 -72.01 -7.55
C THR A 63 114.42 -73.18 -8.44
N THR A 64 115.38 -73.61 -9.26
CA THR A 64 115.25 -74.78 -10.14
C THR A 64 115.54 -76.07 -9.38
N SER A 65 114.77 -77.13 -9.68
CA SER A 65 115.28 -78.50 -9.59
C SER A 65 115.16 -79.17 -10.97
N LYS A 66 116.25 -79.80 -11.44
CA LYS A 66 116.28 -80.62 -12.65
C LYS A 66 116.36 -82.09 -12.23
N LEU A 67 115.63 -82.94 -12.95
CA LEU A 67 115.59 -84.40 -12.77
C LEU A 67 114.92 -84.80 -11.43
N THR A 68 114.06 -85.82 -11.39
CA THR A 68 113.91 -86.95 -12.31
C THR A 68 112.65 -86.94 -13.18
N LEU A 69 112.83 -87.46 -14.39
CA LEU A 69 111.77 -87.80 -15.36
C LEU A 69 111.01 -89.08 -14.94
N THR A 70 110.00 -89.44 -15.75
CA THR A 70 109.33 -90.76 -15.78
C THR A 70 108.60 -91.24 -14.52
N LEU A 71 107.53 -90.54 -14.15
CA LEU A 71 106.25 -91.23 -13.85
C LEU A 71 104.99 -90.52 -14.41
N ILE A 72 105.15 -89.33 -14.99
CA ILE A 72 104.09 -88.61 -15.70
C ILE A 72 104.00 -89.12 -17.14
N SER A 73 103.26 -90.21 -17.35
CA SER A 73 102.81 -90.61 -18.71
C SER A 73 101.52 -91.43 -18.71
N VAL A 74 101.39 -92.42 -17.81
CA VAL A 74 100.26 -93.38 -17.83
C VAL A 74 98.96 -92.77 -17.29
N LEU A 75 99.02 -91.97 -16.22
CA LEU A 75 97.82 -91.48 -15.52
C LEU A 75 97.04 -90.39 -16.29
N LYS A 76 97.68 -89.66 -17.20
CA LYS A 76 97.07 -88.52 -17.90
C LYS A 76 96.05 -88.91 -18.98
N PHE A 77 96.13 -90.11 -19.55
CA PHE A 77 95.34 -90.47 -20.74
C PHE A 77 93.90 -90.91 -20.43
N PHE A 78 93.60 -91.32 -19.19
CA PHE A 78 92.26 -91.77 -18.78
C PHE A 78 91.54 -90.81 -17.83
N VAL A 79 92.23 -90.20 -16.87
CA VAL A 79 91.57 -89.39 -15.82
C VAL A 79 91.03 -88.07 -16.37
N VAL A 80 91.77 -87.40 -17.27
CA VAL A 80 91.38 -86.10 -17.83
C VAL A 80 90.10 -86.19 -18.70
N PRO A 81 89.98 -87.09 -19.70
CA PRO A 81 88.73 -87.21 -20.45
C PRO A 81 87.55 -87.66 -19.58
N LEU A 82 87.78 -88.54 -18.59
CA LEU A 82 86.71 -88.95 -17.65
C LEU A 82 86.22 -87.76 -16.82
N PHE A 83 87.12 -86.90 -16.33
CA PHE A 83 86.75 -85.70 -15.57
C PHE A 83 86.08 -84.64 -16.44
N ILE A 84 86.49 -84.49 -17.71
CA ILE A 84 85.82 -83.60 -18.67
C ILE A 84 84.42 -84.11 -19.03
N VAL A 85 84.24 -85.42 -19.24
CA VAL A 85 82.91 -86.02 -19.48
C VAL A 85 82.02 -85.87 -18.23
N LEU A 86 82.54 -86.09 -17.02
CA LEU A 86 81.81 -85.83 -15.79
C LEU A 86 81.46 -84.35 -15.62
N LEU A 87 82.38 -83.42 -15.90
CA LEU A 87 82.15 -81.98 -15.81
C LEU A 87 81.10 -81.51 -16.84
N ILE A 88 81.16 -82.01 -18.07
CA ILE A 88 80.16 -81.74 -19.12
C ILE A 88 78.81 -82.35 -18.73
N PHE A 89 78.77 -83.55 -18.15
CA PHE A 89 77.54 -84.16 -17.67
C PHE A 89 76.91 -83.36 -16.51
N PHE A 90 77.73 -82.90 -15.55
CA PHE A 90 77.28 -82.08 -14.42
C PHE A 90 76.81 -80.69 -14.88
N LEU A 91 77.54 -80.03 -15.78
CA LEU A 91 77.16 -78.73 -16.37
C LEU A 91 75.89 -78.85 -17.23
N ASN A 92 75.73 -79.93 -18.00
CA ASN A 92 74.53 -80.18 -18.79
C ASN A 92 73.32 -80.49 -17.89
N SER A 93 73.51 -81.24 -16.79
CA SER A 93 72.45 -81.47 -15.79
C SER A 93 72.01 -80.15 -15.14
N ALA A 94 72.96 -79.34 -14.66
CA ALA A 94 72.68 -78.06 -14.02
C ALA A 94 72.05 -77.03 -14.98
N ALA A 95 72.50 -76.99 -16.25
CA ALA A 95 71.91 -76.11 -17.26
C ALA A 95 70.47 -76.51 -17.60
N ASN A 96 70.18 -77.82 -17.71
CA ASN A 96 68.82 -78.29 -17.99
C ASN A 96 67.86 -78.02 -16.82
N GLU A 97 68.26 -78.22 -15.55
CA GLU A 97 67.43 -77.86 -14.41
C GLU A 97 67.15 -76.34 -14.34
N PHE A 98 68.16 -75.50 -14.63
CA PHE A 98 67.98 -74.04 -14.67
C PHE A 98 67.04 -73.61 -15.80
N ILE A 99 67.20 -74.16 -17.01
CA ILE A 99 66.33 -73.85 -18.17
C ILE A 99 64.90 -74.33 -17.93
N VAL A 100 64.71 -75.54 -17.37
CA VAL A 100 63.38 -76.07 -17.04
C VAL A 100 62.70 -75.21 -15.95
N GLY A 101 63.43 -74.80 -14.91
CA GLY A 101 62.91 -73.89 -13.89
C GLY A 101 62.46 -72.54 -14.46
N LEU A 102 63.22 -71.99 -15.41
CA LEU A 102 62.91 -70.72 -16.08
C LEU A 102 61.64 -70.87 -16.97
N ILE A 103 61.50 -71.98 -17.71
CA ILE A 103 60.31 -72.27 -18.51
C ILE A 103 59.07 -72.45 -17.60
N ILE A 104 59.19 -73.17 -16.49
CA ILE A 104 58.10 -73.34 -15.51
C ILE A 104 57.69 -71.99 -14.91
N SER A 105 58.65 -71.12 -14.60
CA SER A 105 58.38 -69.77 -14.11
C SER A 105 57.62 -68.92 -15.14
N ILE A 106 58.02 -68.94 -16.41
CA ILE A 106 57.33 -68.24 -17.50
C ILE A 106 55.90 -68.77 -17.69
N VAL A 107 55.73 -70.10 -17.75
CA VAL A 107 54.40 -70.73 -17.90
C VAL A 107 53.50 -70.42 -16.70
N GLY A 108 54.05 -70.46 -15.48
CA GLY A 108 53.34 -70.05 -14.26
C GLY A 108 52.91 -68.60 -14.29
N ALA A 109 53.79 -67.67 -14.71
CA ALA A 109 53.46 -66.26 -14.86
C ALA A 109 52.38 -66.01 -15.92
N ILE A 110 52.40 -66.75 -17.04
CA ILE A 110 51.37 -66.68 -18.08
C ILE A 110 50.03 -67.21 -17.54
N ILE A 111 50.00 -68.32 -16.80
CA ILE A 111 48.78 -68.88 -16.21
C ILE A 111 48.21 -67.93 -15.14
N ILE A 112 49.04 -67.38 -14.26
CA ILE A 112 48.63 -66.41 -13.24
C ILE A 112 48.11 -65.12 -13.91
N GLY A 113 48.81 -64.61 -14.93
CA GLY A 113 48.37 -63.45 -15.71
C GLY A 113 47.04 -63.69 -16.44
N ALA A 114 46.84 -64.88 -17.02
CA ALA A 114 45.58 -65.28 -17.64
C ALA A 114 44.44 -65.42 -16.60
N TYR A 115 44.71 -66.01 -15.45
CA TYR A 115 43.75 -66.15 -14.35
C TYR A 115 43.30 -64.80 -13.81
N ILE A 116 44.25 -63.90 -13.49
CA ILE A 116 43.97 -62.52 -13.05
C ILE A 116 43.17 -61.78 -14.13
N ARG A 117 43.54 -61.92 -15.41
CA ARG A 117 42.83 -61.29 -16.54
C ARG A 117 41.40 -61.78 -16.68
N ILE A 118 41.16 -63.10 -16.55
CA ILE A 118 39.82 -63.69 -16.62
C ILE A 118 38.98 -63.26 -15.42
N MET A 119 39.51 -63.36 -14.20
CA MET A 119 38.82 -62.93 -12.98
C MET A 119 38.44 -61.44 -13.05
N PHE A 120 39.37 -60.58 -13.49
CA PHE A 120 39.12 -59.16 -13.69
C PHE A 120 38.06 -58.91 -14.76
N TYR A 121 38.09 -59.63 -15.88
CA TYR A 121 37.10 -59.49 -16.95
C TYR A 121 35.69 -59.94 -16.52
N MET A 122 35.59 -61.02 -15.75
CA MET A 122 34.31 -61.52 -15.21
C MET A 122 33.74 -60.54 -14.17
N SER A 123 34.56 -60.10 -13.21
CA SER A 123 34.18 -59.09 -12.21
C SER A 123 33.75 -57.76 -12.85
N LEU A 124 34.43 -57.36 -13.93
CA LEU A 124 34.08 -56.13 -14.66
C LEU A 124 32.77 -56.28 -15.46
N GLN A 125 32.51 -57.44 -16.10
CA GLN A 125 31.22 -57.69 -16.76
C GLN A 125 30.05 -57.77 -15.77
N GLU A 126 30.24 -58.41 -14.61
CA GLU A 126 29.24 -58.44 -13.55
C GLU A 126 28.95 -57.03 -13.02
N SER A 127 29.99 -56.21 -12.82
CA SER A 127 29.84 -54.80 -12.43
C SER A 127 29.11 -53.95 -13.47
N TYR A 128 29.42 -54.12 -14.77
CA TYR A 128 28.68 -53.45 -15.84
C TYR A 128 27.21 -53.88 -15.88
N LYS A 129 26.91 -55.18 -15.79
CA LYS A 129 25.53 -55.66 -15.82
C LYS A 129 24.73 -55.18 -14.62
N ASN A 130 25.26 -55.26 -13.40
CA ASN A 130 24.58 -54.74 -12.21
C ASN A 130 24.36 -53.21 -12.30
N SER A 131 25.26 -52.48 -12.97
CA SER A 131 25.07 -51.06 -13.26
C SER A 131 23.96 -50.82 -14.28
N GLU A 132 23.90 -51.62 -15.35
CA GLU A 132 22.83 -51.60 -16.35
C GLU A 132 21.46 -51.92 -15.74
N ASP A 133 21.37 -52.98 -14.92
CA ASP A 133 20.14 -53.37 -14.22
C ASP A 133 19.63 -52.24 -13.30
N ILE A 134 20.50 -51.59 -12.52
CA ILE A 134 20.11 -50.45 -11.67
C ILE A 134 19.76 -49.20 -12.49
N LEU A 135 20.53 -48.87 -13.54
CA LEU A 135 20.22 -47.73 -14.40
C LEU A 135 18.90 -47.93 -15.16
N ASN A 136 18.54 -49.18 -15.48
CA ASN A 136 17.22 -49.51 -16.03
C ASN A 136 16.09 -49.35 -15.02
N GLU A 137 16.30 -49.61 -13.72
CA GLU A 137 15.31 -49.30 -12.67
C GLU A 137 15.20 -47.79 -12.42
N VAL A 138 16.32 -47.06 -12.38
CA VAL A 138 16.36 -45.59 -12.31
C VAL A 138 15.63 -44.95 -13.49
N ALA A 139 15.81 -45.48 -14.70
CA ALA A 139 15.09 -45.05 -15.90
C ALA A 139 13.58 -45.33 -15.89
N LYS A 140 13.11 -46.27 -15.04
CA LYS A 140 11.68 -46.49 -14.74
C LYS A 140 11.15 -45.57 -13.62
N GLY A 141 11.99 -44.68 -13.09
CA GLY A 141 11.66 -43.75 -12.01
C GLY A 141 12.09 -44.21 -10.62
N LYS A 142 12.75 -45.36 -10.46
CA LYS A 142 13.13 -45.87 -9.14
C LYS A 142 14.39 -45.18 -8.59
N LEU A 143 14.18 -44.20 -7.71
CA LEU A 143 15.23 -43.39 -7.07
C LEU A 143 15.43 -43.74 -5.58
N SER A 144 14.78 -44.80 -5.10
CA SER A 144 14.78 -45.25 -3.70
C SER A 144 16.06 -45.99 -3.27
N PHE A 145 17.03 -46.18 -4.17
CA PHE A 145 18.27 -46.89 -3.90
C PHE A 145 19.24 -46.11 -2.99
N ASP A 146 19.84 -46.78 -2.01
CA ASP A 146 20.94 -46.25 -1.20
C ASP A 146 22.19 -47.14 -1.32
N ILE A 147 22.90 -46.95 -2.42
CA ILE A 147 24.01 -47.80 -2.88
C ILE A 147 25.22 -47.70 -1.94
N MET A 148 25.38 -46.60 -1.21
CA MET A 148 26.48 -46.46 -0.25
C MET A 148 26.28 -47.24 1.06
N ASN A 149 25.03 -47.50 1.46
CA ASN A 149 24.70 -48.24 2.68
C ASN A 149 24.36 -49.72 2.41
N ASP A 150 23.89 -50.07 1.21
CA ASP A 150 23.76 -51.46 0.78
C ASP A 150 25.11 -52.06 0.38
N GLN A 151 25.70 -52.87 1.27
CA GLN A 151 27.00 -53.50 1.04
C GLN A 151 27.00 -54.52 -0.12
N GLU A 152 25.85 -55.11 -0.48
CA GLU A 152 25.74 -56.04 -1.61
C GLU A 152 25.78 -55.27 -2.93
N LEU A 153 24.97 -54.20 -3.06
CA LEU A 153 25.00 -53.32 -4.23
C LEU A 153 26.35 -52.61 -4.39
N LYS A 154 26.94 -52.13 -3.29
CA LYS A 154 28.27 -51.51 -3.27
C LYS A 154 29.36 -52.45 -3.77
N ASN A 155 29.34 -53.72 -3.35
CA ASN A 155 30.27 -54.74 -3.83
C ASN A 155 30.04 -55.07 -5.30
N LYS A 156 28.77 -55.19 -5.74
CA LYS A 156 28.40 -55.47 -7.14
C LYS A 156 28.80 -54.36 -8.11
N LEU A 157 28.65 -53.09 -7.70
CA LEU A 157 28.95 -51.92 -8.54
C LEU A 157 30.41 -51.47 -8.45
N GLY A 158 31.12 -51.80 -7.37
CA GLY A 158 32.53 -51.47 -7.18
C GLY A 158 32.81 -49.98 -7.37
N ARG A 159 33.63 -49.62 -8.37
CA ARG A 159 34.00 -48.22 -8.66
C ARG A 159 32.87 -47.37 -9.25
N LEU A 160 31.79 -47.98 -9.74
CA LEU A 160 30.62 -47.26 -10.26
C LEU A 160 29.60 -46.94 -9.16
N ALA A 161 29.75 -47.53 -7.97
CA ALA A 161 28.82 -47.37 -6.85
C ALA A 161 28.62 -45.89 -6.45
N GLU A 162 29.70 -45.17 -6.18
CA GLU A 162 29.67 -43.77 -5.73
C GLU A 162 29.16 -42.77 -6.80
N PRO A 163 29.60 -42.82 -8.07
CA PRO A 163 29.02 -42.00 -9.12
C PRO A 163 27.52 -42.23 -9.36
N ILE A 164 27.06 -43.50 -9.34
CA ILE A 164 25.63 -43.82 -9.53
C ILE A 164 24.82 -43.40 -8.30
N ASP A 165 25.30 -43.68 -7.08
CA ASP A 165 24.69 -43.22 -5.82
C ASP A 165 24.47 -41.71 -5.81
N LYS A 166 25.48 -40.93 -6.25
CA LYS A 166 25.37 -39.48 -6.37
C LYS A 166 24.30 -39.06 -7.37
N VAL A 167 24.27 -39.64 -8.58
CA VAL A 167 23.25 -39.30 -9.59
C VAL A 167 21.84 -39.61 -9.07
N ILE A 168 21.63 -40.76 -8.43
CA ILE A 168 20.34 -41.14 -7.84
C ILE A 168 19.92 -40.15 -6.75
N LYS A 169 20.85 -39.75 -5.86
CA LYS A 169 20.57 -38.80 -4.78
C LYS A 169 20.26 -37.40 -5.31
N GLU A 170 21.03 -36.87 -6.25
CA GLU A 170 20.76 -35.56 -6.89
C GLU A 170 19.41 -35.56 -7.63
N MET A 171 19.04 -36.67 -8.30
CA MET A 171 17.73 -36.84 -8.92
C MET A 171 16.60 -36.96 -7.88
N SER A 172 16.78 -37.74 -6.81
CA SER A 172 15.78 -37.88 -5.74
C SER A 172 15.54 -36.53 -5.07
N ASP A 173 16.59 -35.78 -4.75
CA ASP A 173 16.52 -34.42 -4.21
C ASP A 173 15.77 -33.46 -5.14
N MET A 174 15.99 -33.55 -6.46
CA MET A 174 15.30 -32.75 -7.45
C MET A 174 13.80 -33.09 -7.51
N VAL A 175 13.46 -34.38 -7.51
CA VAL A 175 12.06 -34.85 -7.49
C VAL A 175 11.36 -34.44 -6.20
N THR A 176 12.00 -34.56 -5.03
CA THR A 176 11.46 -34.09 -3.74
C THR A 176 11.20 -32.57 -3.77
N LYS A 177 12.12 -31.77 -4.32
CA LYS A 177 11.94 -30.31 -4.48
C LYS A 177 10.80 -29.97 -5.46
N MET A 178 10.63 -30.76 -6.51
CA MET A 178 9.48 -30.63 -7.43
C MET A 178 8.15 -31.01 -6.75
N GLU A 179 8.11 -32.05 -5.91
CA GLU A 179 6.90 -32.44 -5.18
C GLU A 179 6.44 -31.33 -4.22
N LEU A 180 7.37 -30.77 -3.44
CA LEU A 180 7.09 -29.63 -2.56
C LEU A 180 6.64 -28.40 -3.35
N SER A 181 7.33 -28.06 -4.45
CA SER A 181 6.94 -26.93 -5.31
C SER A 181 5.54 -27.11 -5.90
N VAL A 182 5.14 -28.33 -6.26
CA VAL A 182 3.79 -28.64 -6.76
C VAL A 182 2.74 -28.51 -5.65
N LEU A 183 3.04 -28.97 -4.43
CA LEU A 183 2.16 -28.81 -3.28
C LEU A 183 1.91 -27.32 -2.96
N ASP A 184 2.96 -26.51 -3.01
CA ASP A 184 2.86 -25.05 -2.84
C ASP A 184 2.02 -24.40 -3.95
N ILE A 185 2.17 -24.80 -5.22
CA ILE A 185 1.35 -24.27 -6.32
C ILE A 185 -0.13 -24.64 -6.12
N VAL A 186 -0.45 -25.85 -5.65
CA VAL A 186 -1.84 -26.24 -5.33
C VAL A 186 -2.40 -25.38 -4.20
N GLY A 187 -1.70 -25.29 -3.06
CA GLY A 187 -2.16 -24.51 -1.90
C GLY A 187 -2.35 -23.01 -2.22
N ASN A 188 -1.42 -22.43 -2.99
CA ASN A 188 -1.55 -21.05 -3.47
C ASN A 188 -2.71 -20.89 -4.47
N SER A 189 -2.96 -21.88 -5.34
CA SER A 189 -4.10 -21.84 -6.28
C SER A 189 -5.43 -21.87 -5.53
N ASP A 190 -5.59 -22.71 -4.51
CA ASP A 190 -6.81 -22.77 -3.70
C ASP A 190 -7.04 -21.47 -2.92
N ALA A 191 -5.98 -20.89 -2.34
CA ALA A 191 -6.03 -19.58 -1.69
C ALA A 191 -6.47 -18.46 -2.68
N LEU A 192 -5.90 -18.44 -3.88
CA LEU A 192 -6.29 -17.49 -4.94
C LEU A 192 -7.74 -17.72 -5.41
N ALA A 193 -8.22 -18.96 -5.49
CA ALA A 193 -9.62 -19.27 -5.83
C ALA A 193 -10.59 -18.73 -4.76
N TYR A 194 -10.23 -18.84 -3.48
CA TYR A 194 -10.96 -18.22 -2.38
C TYR A 194 -10.96 -16.68 -2.49
N PHE A 195 -9.81 -16.05 -2.75
CA PHE A 195 -9.71 -14.60 -2.93
C PHE A 195 -10.54 -14.09 -4.11
N ALA A 196 -10.48 -14.76 -5.27
CA ALA A 196 -11.28 -14.40 -6.45
C ALA A 196 -12.80 -14.60 -6.22
N THR A 197 -13.17 -15.55 -5.35
CA THR A 197 -14.58 -15.72 -4.94
C THR A 197 -15.01 -14.62 -3.96
N SER A 198 -14.15 -14.25 -3.01
CA SER A 198 -14.38 -13.11 -2.10
C SER A 198 -14.48 -11.78 -2.87
N MET A 199 -13.66 -11.59 -3.91
CA MET A 199 -13.69 -10.40 -4.76
C MET A 199 -15.00 -10.28 -5.54
N ALA A 200 -15.50 -11.38 -6.12
CA ALA A 200 -16.80 -11.39 -6.79
C ALA A 200 -17.92 -10.95 -5.82
N ASN A 201 -18.03 -11.57 -4.64
CA ASN A 201 -19.05 -11.23 -3.65
C ASN A 201 -18.98 -9.76 -3.19
N LYS A 202 -17.78 -9.17 -3.12
CA LYS A 202 -17.59 -7.73 -2.81
C LYS A 202 -17.98 -6.83 -3.99
N THR A 203 -17.75 -7.29 -5.21
CA THR A 203 -18.12 -6.58 -6.44
C THR A 203 -19.65 -6.51 -6.58
N ASP A 204 -20.35 -7.60 -6.27
CA ASP A 204 -21.82 -7.65 -6.21
C ASP A 204 -22.37 -6.67 -5.14
N GLN A 205 -21.76 -6.64 -3.94
CA GLN A 205 -22.09 -5.68 -2.88
C GLN A 205 -21.79 -4.22 -3.27
N GLN A 206 -20.81 -3.99 -4.15
CA GLN A 206 -20.48 -2.67 -4.67
C GLN A 206 -21.53 -2.20 -5.69
N GLU A 207 -22.02 -3.07 -6.58
CA GLU A 207 -23.16 -2.77 -7.47
C GLU A 207 -24.43 -2.44 -6.67
N ASP A 208 -24.71 -3.22 -5.62
CA ASP A 208 -25.80 -2.98 -4.69
C ASP A 208 -25.68 -1.65 -3.92
N SER A 209 -24.46 -1.12 -3.77
CA SER A 209 -24.16 0.16 -3.13
C SER A 209 -24.27 1.34 -4.11
N ILE A 210 -23.80 1.15 -5.34
CA ILE A 210 -23.96 2.07 -6.48
C ILE A 210 -25.44 2.39 -6.71
N ILE A 211 -26.31 1.36 -6.73
CA ILE A 211 -27.76 1.52 -6.92
C ILE A 211 -28.38 2.38 -5.80
N LYS A 212 -27.90 2.24 -4.55
CA LYS A 212 -28.36 3.06 -3.42
C LYS A 212 -27.93 4.52 -3.61
N ILE A 213 -26.69 4.78 -4.03
CA ILE A 213 -26.17 6.15 -4.26
C ILE A 213 -26.93 6.85 -5.39
N ASP A 214 -27.20 6.19 -6.51
CA ASP A 214 -28.00 6.77 -7.62
C ASP A 214 -29.43 7.12 -7.17
N ASN A 215 -30.09 6.25 -6.41
CA ASN A 215 -31.40 6.54 -5.83
C ASN A 215 -31.36 7.72 -4.84
N SER A 216 -30.33 7.81 -3.99
CA SER A 216 -30.13 8.97 -3.11
C SER A 216 -29.86 10.26 -3.89
N ALA A 217 -29.09 10.20 -4.98
CA ALA A 217 -28.83 11.36 -5.85
C ALA A 217 -30.10 11.85 -6.58
N LYS A 218 -31.00 10.94 -6.95
CA LYS A 218 -32.34 11.27 -7.49
C LYS A 218 -33.21 11.96 -6.42
N GLN A 219 -33.32 11.37 -5.23
CA GLN A 219 -34.08 11.96 -4.12
C GLN A 219 -33.54 13.33 -3.69
N LEU A 220 -32.22 13.51 -3.70
CA LEU A 220 -31.58 14.79 -3.39
C LEU A 220 -31.93 15.85 -4.46
N ASN A 221 -31.87 15.51 -5.75
CA ASN A 221 -32.33 16.39 -6.82
C ASN A 221 -33.81 16.78 -6.72
N GLU A 222 -34.69 15.84 -6.34
CA GLU A 222 -36.11 16.13 -6.11
C GLU A 222 -36.32 17.04 -4.89
N SER A 223 -35.57 16.79 -3.80
CA SER A 223 -35.56 17.66 -2.63
C SER A 223 -35.13 19.09 -3.00
N MET A 224 -34.04 19.25 -3.74
CA MET A 224 -33.54 20.57 -4.18
C MET A 224 -34.53 21.32 -5.07
N LYS A 225 -35.26 20.62 -5.96
CA LYS A 225 -36.37 21.22 -6.73
C LYS A 225 -37.51 21.71 -5.83
N ASN A 226 -37.86 20.95 -4.78
CA ASN A 226 -38.87 21.36 -3.81
C ASN A 226 -38.42 22.56 -2.96
N VAL A 227 -37.17 22.59 -2.51
CA VAL A 227 -36.62 23.76 -1.80
C VAL A 227 -36.62 24.99 -2.71
N LYS A 228 -36.21 24.87 -3.98
CA LYS A 228 -36.26 25.97 -4.96
C LYS A 228 -37.68 26.54 -5.11
N LYS A 229 -38.68 25.68 -5.29
CA LYS A 229 -40.09 26.09 -5.36
C LYS A 229 -40.56 26.80 -4.08
N ASN A 230 -40.10 26.36 -2.92
CA ASN A 230 -40.42 27.00 -1.64
C ASN A 230 -39.78 28.40 -1.52
N VAL A 231 -38.54 28.56 -2.02
CA VAL A 231 -37.84 29.85 -2.08
C VAL A 231 -38.52 30.81 -3.07
N GLU A 232 -38.91 30.34 -4.25
CA GLU A 232 -39.71 31.10 -5.22
C GLU A 232 -41.06 31.53 -4.62
N SER A 233 -41.71 30.66 -3.83
CA SER A 233 -42.93 31.00 -3.09
C SER A 233 -42.68 32.05 -2.00
N ALA A 234 -41.60 31.91 -1.22
CA ALA A 234 -41.21 32.86 -0.18
C ALA A 234 -40.90 34.26 -0.75
N TYR A 235 -40.22 34.33 -1.90
CA TYR A 235 -39.94 35.58 -2.60
C TYR A 235 -41.22 36.32 -3.03
N ASN A 236 -42.22 35.59 -3.55
CA ASN A 236 -43.52 36.18 -3.90
C ASN A 236 -44.27 36.69 -2.66
N ILE A 237 -44.19 35.99 -1.52
CA ILE A 237 -44.78 36.42 -0.23
C ILE A 237 -44.06 37.65 0.33
N ALA A 238 -42.73 37.69 0.26
CA ALA A 238 -41.91 38.84 0.67
C ALA A 238 -42.30 40.10 -0.13
N LYS A 239 -42.33 40.00 -1.46
CA LYS A 239 -42.72 41.08 -2.36
C LYS A 239 -44.13 41.61 -2.09
N ALA A 240 -45.11 40.72 -1.86
CA ALA A 240 -46.47 41.10 -1.50
C ALA A 240 -46.53 41.81 -0.13
N SER A 241 -45.72 41.35 0.83
CA SER A 241 -45.62 41.95 2.18
C SER A 241 -44.98 43.33 2.16
N ILE A 242 -44.00 43.59 1.27
CA ILE A 242 -43.43 44.92 1.04
C ILE A 242 -44.49 45.85 0.46
N GLN A 243 -45.21 45.42 -0.58
CA GLN A 243 -46.27 46.23 -1.20
C GLN A 243 -47.37 46.62 -0.19
N GLU A 244 -47.76 45.71 0.70
CA GLU A 244 -48.76 46.01 1.73
C GLU A 244 -48.23 46.92 2.85
N ALA A 245 -46.94 46.82 3.18
CA ALA A 245 -46.29 47.74 4.11
C ALA A 245 -46.12 49.16 3.52
N ASP A 246 -45.89 49.28 2.21
CA ASP A 246 -45.88 50.56 1.49
C ASP A 246 -47.29 51.19 1.45
N ASN A 247 -48.33 50.41 1.15
CA ASN A 247 -49.74 50.84 1.26
C ASN A 247 -50.04 51.38 2.68
N SER A 248 -49.71 50.58 3.71
CA SER A 248 -49.90 50.94 5.13
C SER A 248 -49.14 52.21 5.53
N SER A 249 -47.98 52.46 4.91
CA SER A 249 -47.17 53.67 5.13
C SER A 249 -47.85 54.91 4.55
N ILE A 250 -48.52 54.79 3.39
CA ILE A 250 -49.31 55.86 2.78
C ILE A 250 -50.55 56.19 3.64
N GLU A 251 -51.27 55.18 4.14
CA GLU A 251 -52.42 55.39 5.03
C GLU A 251 -52.02 56.11 6.33
N ILE A 252 -50.89 55.73 6.95
CA ILE A 252 -50.37 56.41 8.15
C ILE A 252 -49.93 57.85 7.86
N LEU A 253 -49.41 58.14 6.66
CA LEU A 253 -49.12 59.53 6.25
C LEU A 253 -50.42 60.35 6.13
N SER A 254 -51.46 59.80 5.50
CA SER A 254 -52.79 60.44 5.41
C SER A 254 -53.40 60.70 6.80
N LEU A 255 -53.29 59.74 7.72
CA LEU A 255 -53.77 59.89 9.10
C LEU A 255 -53.02 61.01 9.86
N ILE A 256 -51.72 61.18 9.63
CA ILE A 256 -50.94 62.29 10.22
C ILE A 256 -51.39 63.64 9.64
N GLU A 257 -51.67 63.71 8.33
CA GLU A 257 -52.17 64.92 7.67
C GLU A 257 -53.59 65.30 8.15
N GLU A 258 -54.49 64.33 8.30
CA GLU A 258 -55.80 64.54 8.92
C GLU A 258 -55.67 65.05 10.37
N MET A 259 -54.79 64.46 11.18
CA MET A 259 -54.54 64.91 12.55
C MET A 259 -54.02 66.35 12.61
N HIS A 260 -53.16 66.77 11.67
CA HIS A 260 -52.75 68.18 11.54
C HIS A 260 -53.91 69.10 11.15
N SER A 261 -54.79 68.68 10.24
CA SER A 261 -56.00 69.44 9.87
C SER A 261 -56.95 69.63 11.05
N ILE A 262 -57.21 68.57 11.84
CA ILE A 262 -58.05 68.65 13.05
C ILE A 262 -57.39 69.53 14.12
N ASN A 263 -56.04 69.55 14.22
CA ASN A 263 -55.30 70.46 15.09
C ASN A 263 -55.54 71.93 14.70
N GLU A 264 -55.37 72.28 13.42
CA GLU A 264 -55.61 73.65 12.90
C GLU A 264 -57.09 74.08 13.06
N MET A 265 -58.04 73.15 12.91
CA MET A 265 -59.45 73.40 13.21
C MET A 265 -59.70 73.62 14.71
N SER A 266 -59.00 72.91 15.58
CA SER A 266 -59.10 73.07 17.05
C SER A 266 -58.61 74.44 17.50
N ASP A 267 -57.49 74.92 16.94
CA ASP A 267 -56.98 76.28 17.21
C ASP A 267 -57.96 77.37 16.74
N LYS A 268 -58.61 77.19 15.58
CA LYS A 268 -59.68 78.10 15.14
C LYS A 268 -60.87 78.10 16.11
N ILE A 269 -61.21 76.96 16.70
CA ILE A 269 -62.26 76.88 17.73
C ILE A 269 -61.81 77.59 19.02
N LEU A 270 -60.58 77.37 19.50
CA LEU A 270 -60.05 78.04 20.70
C LEU A 270 -60.04 79.56 20.55
N ASN A 271 -59.58 80.09 19.42
CA ASN A 271 -59.64 81.52 19.10
C ASN A 271 -61.09 82.05 19.07
N THR A 272 -62.03 81.27 18.51
CA THR A 272 -63.46 81.62 18.52
C THR A 272 -64.04 81.63 19.93
N MET A 273 -63.66 80.68 20.79
CA MET A 273 -64.11 80.61 22.19
C MET A 273 -63.56 81.77 23.02
N ASN A 274 -62.32 82.20 22.81
CA ASN A 274 -61.77 83.39 23.47
C ASN A 274 -62.63 84.62 23.13
N PHE A 275 -62.90 84.87 21.85
CA PHE A 275 -63.76 85.97 21.39
C PHE A 275 -65.19 85.93 21.96
N ILE A 276 -65.78 84.73 22.13
CA ILE A 276 -67.09 84.57 22.79
C ILE A 276 -66.99 84.88 24.29
N SER A 277 -65.89 84.52 24.96
CA SER A 277 -65.67 84.88 26.38
C SER A 277 -65.50 86.40 26.54
N ASP A 278 -64.78 87.05 25.62
CA ASP A 278 -64.59 88.51 25.63
C ASP A 278 -65.93 89.24 25.47
N ILE A 279 -66.77 88.81 24.51
CA ILE A 279 -68.14 89.33 24.33
C ILE A 279 -69.00 89.08 25.58
N ALA A 280 -68.89 87.90 26.21
CA ALA A 280 -69.64 87.59 27.42
C ALA A 280 -69.24 88.49 28.58
N ASP A 281 -67.94 88.71 28.79
CA ASP A 281 -67.44 89.55 29.89
C ASP A 281 -67.68 91.05 29.60
N GLU A 282 -67.65 91.51 28.34
CA GLU A 282 -68.13 92.86 27.95
C GLU A 282 -69.65 93.03 28.17
N THR A 283 -70.46 92.03 27.79
CA THR A 283 -71.91 92.03 28.03
C THR A 283 -72.24 92.08 29.53
N ASN A 284 -71.46 91.37 30.36
CA ASN A 284 -71.57 91.40 31.82
C ASN A 284 -71.30 92.81 32.38
N LEU A 285 -70.25 93.50 31.88
CA LEU A 285 -69.95 94.88 32.26
C LEU A 285 -71.02 95.88 31.80
N LEU A 286 -71.54 95.74 30.57
CA LEU A 286 -72.66 96.55 30.07
C LEU A 286 -73.93 96.35 30.90
N ALA A 287 -74.25 95.10 31.25
CA ALA A 287 -75.39 94.76 32.10
C ALA A 287 -75.24 95.30 33.53
N LEU A 288 -74.03 95.25 34.11
CA LEU A 288 -73.72 95.87 35.40
C LEU A 288 -73.92 97.39 35.36
N ASN A 289 -73.43 98.07 34.32
CA ASN A 289 -73.62 99.51 34.14
C ASN A 289 -75.11 99.88 33.98
N ALA A 290 -75.87 99.08 33.24
CA ALA A 290 -77.32 99.26 33.10
C ALA A 290 -78.06 99.05 34.43
N ALA A 291 -77.68 98.05 35.24
CA ALA A 291 -78.25 97.81 36.57
C ALA A 291 -77.96 98.97 37.54
N ILE A 292 -76.75 99.55 37.49
CA ILE A 292 -76.39 100.73 38.29
C ILE A 292 -77.25 101.95 37.89
N GLN A 293 -77.44 102.21 36.59
CA GLN A 293 -78.30 103.31 36.13
C GLN A 293 -79.78 103.07 36.47
N ALA A 294 -80.27 101.83 36.36
CA ALA A 294 -81.62 101.47 36.78
C ALA A 294 -81.85 101.69 38.28
N ALA A 295 -80.86 101.38 39.13
CA ALA A 295 -80.91 101.70 40.55
C ALA A 295 -80.90 103.22 40.82
N HIS A 296 -80.17 103.99 40.00
CA HIS A 296 -80.12 105.45 40.09
C HIS A 296 -81.46 106.12 39.71
N ALA A 297 -82.27 105.48 38.86
CA ALA A 297 -83.59 105.95 38.44
C ALA A 297 -84.75 105.62 39.41
N GLY A 298 -84.49 104.91 40.51
CA GLY A 298 -85.50 104.65 41.55
C GLY A 298 -86.65 103.74 41.11
N GLU A 299 -87.90 104.13 41.41
CA GLU A 299 -89.11 103.35 41.08
C GLU A 299 -89.25 103.10 39.56
N GLU A 300 -89.08 104.14 38.75
CA GLU A 300 -89.15 104.08 37.28
C GLU A 300 -88.10 103.13 36.67
N GLY A 301 -86.97 102.96 37.36
CA GLY A 301 -85.87 102.09 36.94
C GLY A 301 -86.10 100.59 37.18
N LYS A 302 -87.08 100.20 38.01
CA LYS A 302 -87.23 98.80 38.48
C LYS A 302 -87.33 97.79 37.33
N GLY A 303 -88.09 98.09 36.28
CA GLY A 303 -88.23 97.21 35.12
C GLY A 303 -86.91 96.98 34.38
N PHE A 304 -86.14 98.05 34.15
CA PHE A 304 -84.81 97.97 33.54
C PHE A 304 -83.81 97.24 34.43
N GLY A 305 -83.90 97.38 35.76
CA GLY A 305 -83.02 96.68 36.70
C GLY A 305 -83.17 95.15 36.66
N VAL A 306 -84.40 94.65 36.50
CA VAL A 306 -84.65 93.20 36.32
C VAL A 306 -84.07 92.71 35.00
N VAL A 307 -84.31 93.42 33.89
CA VAL A 307 -83.77 93.06 32.57
C VAL A 307 -82.24 93.08 32.57
N ALA A 308 -81.62 94.08 33.20
CA ALA A 308 -80.18 94.18 33.33
C ALA A 308 -79.60 93.00 34.15
N SER A 309 -80.25 92.60 35.24
CA SER A 309 -79.81 91.43 36.01
C SER A 309 -79.92 90.13 35.22
N GLU A 310 -80.91 89.98 34.34
CA GLU A 310 -81.10 88.77 33.55
C GLU A 310 -80.11 88.68 32.38
N ILE A 311 -79.81 89.81 31.72
CA ILE A 311 -78.70 89.89 30.74
C ILE A 311 -77.38 89.54 31.43
N ARG A 312 -77.16 90.01 32.67
CA ARG A 312 -75.96 89.67 33.46
C ARG A 312 -75.87 88.16 33.76
N ASN A 313 -76.96 87.54 34.22
CA ASN A 313 -77.04 86.10 34.46
C ASN A 313 -76.72 85.30 33.19
N LEU A 314 -77.26 85.72 32.04
CA LEU A 314 -77.02 85.09 30.75
C LEU A 314 -75.55 85.23 30.30
N ALA A 315 -74.93 86.38 30.55
CA ALA A 315 -73.52 86.63 30.26
C ALA A 315 -72.58 85.76 31.12
N GLU A 316 -72.81 85.69 32.44
CA GLU A 316 -72.04 84.81 33.34
C GLU A 316 -72.21 83.32 32.96
N SER A 317 -73.42 82.92 32.56
CA SER A 317 -73.71 81.58 32.05
C SER A 317 -72.95 81.28 30.74
N SER A 318 -72.90 82.24 29.81
CA SER A 318 -72.15 82.14 28.55
C SER A 318 -70.63 82.00 28.79
N SER A 319 -70.06 82.83 29.67
CA SER A 319 -68.64 82.77 30.07
C SER A 319 -68.30 81.39 30.69
N LYS A 320 -69.21 80.83 31.51
CA LYS A 320 -69.06 79.49 32.11
C LYS A 320 -69.18 78.34 31.08
N ALA A 321 -70.13 78.43 30.14
CA ALA A 321 -70.27 77.45 29.07
C ALA A 321 -69.04 77.44 28.16
N THR A 322 -68.55 78.62 27.78
CA THR A 322 -67.36 78.84 26.95
C THR A 322 -66.11 78.23 27.59
N LYS A 323 -65.88 78.48 28.89
CA LYS A 323 -64.80 77.85 29.68
C LYS A 323 -64.91 76.31 29.75
N SER A 324 -66.12 75.77 29.71
CA SER A 324 -66.36 74.32 29.69
C SER A 324 -66.05 73.71 28.31
N ILE A 325 -66.34 74.43 27.22
CA ILE A 325 -65.97 74.04 25.85
C ILE A 325 -64.45 74.10 25.67
N PHE A 326 -63.79 75.14 26.18
CA PHE A 326 -62.32 75.29 26.13
C PHE A 326 -61.61 74.04 26.69
N GLN A 327 -62.00 73.57 27.88
CA GLN A 327 -61.44 72.36 28.51
C GLN A 327 -61.68 71.06 27.74
N ILE A 328 -62.68 71.02 26.84
CA ILE A 328 -62.92 69.88 25.96
C ILE A 328 -61.98 69.97 24.75
N VAL A 329 -61.87 71.14 24.12
CA VAL A 329 -61.02 71.35 22.94
C VAL A 329 -59.53 71.20 23.29
N GLU A 330 -59.10 71.70 24.44
CA GLU A 330 -57.74 71.52 24.98
C GLU A 330 -57.38 70.03 25.12
N LYS A 331 -58.30 69.21 25.65
CA LYS A 331 -58.14 67.74 25.74
C LYS A 331 -58.16 67.05 24.37
N THR A 332 -58.93 67.58 23.41
CA THR A 332 -58.90 67.12 22.02
C THR A 332 -57.53 67.40 21.39
N VAL A 333 -56.95 68.58 21.57
CA VAL A 333 -55.58 68.92 21.11
C VAL A 333 -54.53 67.99 21.75
N GLU A 334 -54.58 67.78 23.07
CA GLU A 334 -53.72 66.79 23.74
C GLU A 334 -53.83 65.38 23.13
N SER A 335 -55.05 64.96 22.75
CA SER A 335 -55.32 63.63 22.20
C SER A 335 -54.80 63.50 20.76
N ILE A 336 -54.93 64.57 19.96
CA ILE A 336 -54.38 64.65 18.60
C ILE A 336 -52.85 64.55 18.62
N VAL A 337 -52.17 65.28 19.51
CA VAL A 337 -50.71 65.23 19.64
C VAL A 337 -50.23 63.80 19.97
N LYS A 338 -50.92 63.11 20.89
CA LYS A 338 -50.65 61.69 21.22
C LYS A 338 -50.95 60.75 20.05
N GLY A 339 -51.96 61.07 19.23
CA GLY A 339 -52.29 60.37 17.99
C GLY A 339 -51.19 60.48 16.93
N VAL A 340 -50.66 61.68 16.68
CA VAL A 340 -49.52 61.91 15.78
C VAL A 340 -48.28 61.16 16.26
N GLU A 341 -47.91 61.30 17.54
CA GLU A 341 -46.75 60.60 18.12
C GLU A 341 -46.86 59.07 18.02
N THR A 342 -48.08 58.53 18.14
CA THR A 342 -48.36 57.09 17.97
C THR A 342 -48.28 56.67 16.51
N SER A 343 -48.76 57.50 15.59
CA SER A 343 -48.70 57.27 14.14
C SER A 343 -47.25 57.30 13.61
N GLU A 344 -46.42 58.21 14.10
CA GLU A 344 -44.98 58.21 13.79
C GLU A 344 -44.27 56.95 14.30
N LYS A 345 -44.62 56.46 15.50
CA LYS A 345 -44.09 55.18 16.02
C LYS A 345 -44.51 54.00 15.13
N ALA A 346 -45.75 53.98 14.64
CA ALA A 346 -46.24 52.96 13.71
C ALA A 346 -45.50 53.01 12.35
N LYS A 347 -45.37 54.19 11.74
CA LYS A 347 -44.54 54.43 10.53
C LYS A 347 -43.10 53.92 10.70
N LYS A 348 -42.48 54.20 11.85
CA LYS A 348 -41.13 53.73 12.19
C LYS A 348 -41.05 52.22 12.43
N ALA A 349 -42.15 51.56 12.84
CA ALA A 349 -42.25 50.11 12.93
C ALA A 349 -42.36 49.46 11.55
N LEU A 350 -43.22 49.98 10.65
CA LEU A 350 -43.31 49.52 9.25
C LEU A 350 -41.96 49.60 8.53
N GLY A 351 -41.23 50.71 8.66
CA GLY A 351 -39.89 50.85 8.06
C GLY A 351 -38.88 49.79 8.53
N LYS A 352 -39.00 49.31 9.78
CA LYS A 352 -38.20 48.16 10.26
C LYS A 352 -38.67 46.85 9.64
N ILE A 353 -39.99 46.63 9.55
CA ILE A 353 -40.57 45.41 8.95
C ILE A 353 -40.12 45.27 7.49
N VAL A 354 -40.21 46.34 6.68
CA VAL A 354 -39.71 46.36 5.30
C VAL A 354 -38.21 46.02 5.23
N SER A 355 -37.40 46.59 6.13
CA SER A 355 -35.96 46.26 6.21
C SER A 355 -35.71 44.79 6.54
N SER A 356 -36.49 44.18 7.44
CA SER A 356 -36.35 42.76 7.79
C SER A 356 -36.86 41.81 6.70
N ILE A 357 -37.92 42.20 5.98
CA ILE A 357 -38.37 41.43 4.81
C ILE A 357 -37.30 41.47 3.71
N LYS A 358 -36.68 42.62 3.45
CA LYS A 358 -35.61 42.73 2.47
C LYS A 358 -34.39 41.87 2.82
N SER A 359 -33.94 41.85 4.08
CA SER A 359 -32.90 40.92 4.52
C SER A 359 -33.32 39.44 4.44
N THR A 360 -34.62 39.14 4.36
CA THR A 360 -35.12 37.80 4.05
C THR A 360 -35.04 37.50 2.54
N GLU A 361 -35.27 38.47 1.67
CA GLU A 361 -35.04 38.34 0.22
C GLU A 361 -33.55 38.09 -0.09
N ASP A 362 -32.64 38.79 0.59
CA ASP A 362 -31.18 38.59 0.47
C ASP A 362 -30.81 37.12 0.80
N LEU A 363 -31.31 36.59 1.93
CA LEU A 363 -31.15 35.18 2.33
C LEU A 363 -31.78 34.19 1.35
N MET A 364 -32.91 34.53 0.71
CA MET A 364 -33.51 33.70 -0.33
C MET A 364 -32.61 33.62 -1.58
N SER A 365 -31.83 34.66 -1.88
CA SER A 365 -30.82 34.62 -2.95
C SER A 365 -29.67 33.67 -2.60
N GLU A 366 -29.10 33.79 -1.39
CA GLU A 366 -28.01 32.90 -0.92
C GLU A 366 -28.43 31.41 -0.93
N ILE A 367 -29.68 31.11 -0.55
CA ILE A 367 -30.24 29.76 -0.63
C ILE A 367 -30.40 29.32 -2.10
N THR A 368 -30.79 30.21 -3.01
CA THR A 368 -30.91 29.91 -4.46
C THR A 368 -29.55 29.53 -5.06
N ASP A 369 -28.49 30.28 -4.75
CA ASP A 369 -27.13 29.98 -5.22
C ASP A 369 -26.57 28.70 -4.60
N SER A 370 -26.91 28.42 -3.34
CA SER A 370 -26.62 27.15 -2.66
C SER A 370 -27.30 25.96 -3.35
N ILE A 371 -28.57 26.10 -3.75
CA ILE A 371 -29.31 25.06 -4.50
C ILE A 371 -28.67 24.79 -5.87
N ASN A 372 -28.30 25.85 -6.60
CA ASN A 372 -27.63 25.71 -7.89
C ASN A 372 -26.29 24.94 -7.73
N THR A 373 -25.47 25.36 -6.76
CA THR A 373 -24.18 24.71 -6.41
C THR A 373 -24.35 23.25 -6.01
N GLN A 374 -25.41 22.94 -5.24
CA GLN A 374 -25.73 21.56 -4.83
C GLN A 374 -26.21 20.71 -6.02
N SER A 375 -26.95 21.29 -6.97
CA SER A 375 -27.35 20.61 -8.22
C SER A 375 -26.12 20.21 -9.05
N ASP A 376 -25.19 21.14 -9.28
CA ASP A 376 -23.93 20.88 -10.00
C ASP A 376 -23.06 19.83 -9.30
N THR A 377 -22.99 19.89 -7.97
CA THR A 377 -22.29 18.89 -7.15
C THR A 377 -22.93 17.51 -7.30
N THR A 378 -24.25 17.44 -7.43
CA THR A 378 -24.98 16.18 -7.63
C THR A 378 -24.81 15.63 -9.06
N HIS A 379 -24.59 16.50 -10.06
CA HIS A 379 -24.20 16.07 -11.41
C HIS A 379 -22.82 15.41 -11.42
N LYS A 380 -21.83 16.04 -10.77
CA LYS A 380 -20.46 15.49 -10.62
C LYS A 380 -20.44 14.19 -9.80
N LEU A 381 -21.32 14.05 -8.81
CA LEU A 381 -21.53 12.80 -8.09
C LEU A 381 -22.03 11.69 -9.03
N LYS A 382 -23.00 11.99 -9.92
CA LYS A 382 -23.51 11.02 -10.91
C LYS A 382 -22.41 10.57 -11.88
N GLU A 383 -21.65 11.50 -12.45
CA GLU A 383 -20.47 11.18 -13.29
C GLU A 383 -19.47 10.27 -12.55
N SER A 384 -19.22 10.55 -11.26
CA SER A 384 -18.34 9.74 -10.42
C SER A 384 -18.88 8.33 -10.19
N VAL A 385 -20.21 8.18 -10.02
CA VAL A 385 -20.88 6.88 -9.88
C VAL A 385 -20.83 6.08 -11.19
N GLU A 386 -20.95 6.75 -12.35
CA GLU A 386 -20.82 6.12 -13.67
C GLU A 386 -19.39 5.59 -13.90
N ASN A 387 -18.36 6.35 -13.51
CA ASN A 387 -16.97 5.87 -13.52
C ASN A 387 -16.76 4.66 -12.57
N ILE A 388 -17.37 4.68 -11.38
CA ILE A 388 -17.31 3.55 -10.43
C ILE A 388 -18.04 2.32 -11.00
N GLN A 389 -19.14 2.49 -11.74
CA GLN A 389 -19.82 1.38 -12.45
C GLN A 389 -18.93 0.73 -13.51
N GLU A 390 -18.16 1.51 -14.27
CA GLU A 390 -17.20 0.97 -15.23
C GLU A 390 -16.08 0.19 -14.55
N LEU A 391 -15.47 0.76 -13.49
CA LEU A 391 -14.46 0.06 -12.69
C LEU A 391 -15.00 -1.23 -12.06
N THR A 392 -16.26 -1.24 -11.60
CA THR A 392 -16.92 -2.43 -11.03
C THR A 392 -17.06 -3.55 -12.08
N LYS A 393 -17.42 -3.20 -13.32
CA LYS A 393 -17.50 -4.16 -14.45
C LYS A 393 -16.12 -4.71 -14.82
N ASN A 394 -15.10 -3.86 -14.84
CA ASN A 394 -13.72 -4.28 -15.12
C ASN A 394 -13.20 -5.23 -14.03
N ILE A 395 -13.42 -4.92 -12.74
CA ILE A 395 -13.08 -5.81 -11.62
C ILE A 395 -13.80 -7.16 -11.72
N ASN A 396 -15.06 -7.20 -12.14
CA ASN A 396 -15.76 -8.48 -12.37
C ASN A 396 -15.11 -9.28 -13.51
N SER A 397 -14.87 -8.64 -14.67
CA SER A 397 -14.17 -9.24 -15.81
C SER A 397 -12.81 -9.82 -15.42
N ASP A 398 -11.98 -9.03 -14.74
CA ASP A 398 -10.66 -9.45 -14.28
C ASP A 398 -10.74 -10.56 -13.23
N THR A 399 -11.78 -10.57 -12.40
CA THR A 399 -12.05 -11.66 -11.46
C THR A 399 -12.41 -12.97 -12.18
N GLN A 400 -13.15 -12.93 -13.30
CA GLN A 400 -13.41 -14.13 -14.11
C GLN A 400 -12.13 -14.61 -14.83
N ASN A 401 -11.34 -13.68 -15.39
CA ASN A 401 -10.05 -13.98 -16.00
C ASN A 401 -9.09 -14.63 -14.98
N MET A 402 -9.05 -14.10 -13.75
CA MET A 402 -8.28 -14.64 -12.64
C MET A 402 -8.74 -16.06 -12.27
N LYS A 403 -10.04 -16.31 -12.14
CA LYS A 403 -10.59 -17.67 -11.89
C LYS A 403 -10.17 -18.66 -12.99
N SER A 404 -10.16 -18.25 -14.26
CA SER A 404 -9.69 -19.07 -15.37
C SER A 404 -8.17 -19.35 -15.28
N ALA A 405 -7.36 -18.34 -14.96
CA ALA A 405 -5.92 -18.51 -14.75
C ALA A 405 -5.60 -19.48 -13.58
N ILE A 406 -6.31 -19.36 -12.46
CA ILE A 406 -6.17 -20.24 -11.30
C ILE A 406 -6.54 -21.69 -11.65
N ALA A 407 -7.64 -21.90 -12.38
CA ALA A 407 -8.03 -23.24 -12.84
C ALA A 407 -6.95 -23.88 -13.74
N ASN A 408 -6.31 -23.09 -14.61
CA ASN A 408 -5.19 -23.54 -15.44
C ASN A 408 -3.94 -23.87 -14.60
N LEU A 409 -3.62 -23.07 -13.58
CA LEU A 409 -2.50 -23.34 -12.65
C LEU A 409 -2.72 -24.64 -11.85
N SER A 410 -3.92 -24.81 -11.28
CA SER A 410 -4.32 -26.04 -10.58
C SER A 410 -4.23 -27.27 -11.50
N GLY A 411 -4.71 -27.16 -12.75
CA GLY A 411 -4.58 -28.21 -13.77
C GLY A 411 -3.12 -28.56 -14.11
N GLN A 412 -2.25 -27.57 -14.26
CA GLN A 412 -0.82 -27.78 -14.50
C GLN A 412 -0.13 -28.42 -13.29
N ALA A 413 -0.44 -27.98 -12.07
CA ALA A 413 0.08 -28.58 -10.84
C ALA A 413 -0.37 -30.04 -10.69
N GLN A 414 -1.61 -30.38 -11.06
CA GLN A 414 -2.10 -31.75 -11.06
C GLN A 414 -1.37 -32.64 -12.10
N ILE A 415 -1.02 -32.09 -13.27
CA ILE A 415 -0.20 -32.80 -14.27
C ILE A 415 1.22 -33.03 -13.74
N LEU A 416 1.85 -32.01 -13.15
CA LEU A 416 3.18 -32.12 -12.53
C LEU A 416 3.18 -33.12 -11.36
N SER A 417 2.16 -33.10 -10.51
CA SER A 417 1.98 -34.08 -9.42
C SER A 417 1.93 -35.51 -9.95
N ASN A 418 1.24 -35.74 -11.08
CA ASN A 418 1.14 -37.06 -11.69
C ASN A 418 2.45 -37.52 -12.35
N LEU A 419 3.27 -36.58 -12.87
CA LEU A 419 4.62 -36.88 -13.38
C LEU A 419 5.59 -37.20 -12.24
N VAL A 420 5.58 -36.41 -11.17
CA VAL A 420 6.41 -36.61 -9.97
C VAL A 420 6.09 -37.95 -9.29
N LYS A 421 4.81 -38.33 -9.18
CA LYS A 421 4.35 -39.64 -8.68
C LYS A 421 4.80 -40.84 -9.54
N GLY A 422 5.36 -40.62 -10.72
CA GLY A 422 6.03 -41.66 -11.51
C GLY A 422 7.39 -42.09 -10.94
N PHE A 423 7.94 -41.35 -9.97
CA PHE A 423 9.23 -41.64 -9.35
C PHE A 423 9.06 -42.23 -7.94
N GLU A 424 9.74 -43.35 -7.66
CA GLU A 424 9.82 -43.96 -6.34
C GLU A 424 11.04 -43.38 -5.60
N ILE A 425 10.85 -42.29 -4.84
CA ILE A 425 11.90 -41.64 -4.05
C ILE A 425 12.07 -42.24 -2.66
N HIS A 426 13.27 -42.11 -2.06
CA HIS A 426 13.50 -42.54 -0.67
C HIS A 426 13.00 -41.48 0.32
N SER A 427 12.12 -41.87 1.24
CA SER A 427 11.44 -40.97 2.19
C SER A 427 12.34 -40.33 3.27
N SER A 428 13.64 -40.63 3.28
CA SER A 428 14.63 -40.05 4.19
C SER A 428 15.32 -38.79 3.65
N SER A 429 15.13 -38.46 2.36
CA SER A 429 15.69 -37.25 1.73
C SER A 429 15.00 -35.94 2.14
N ILE A 430 13.83 -36.02 2.80
CA ILE A 430 13.11 -34.85 3.33
C ILE A 430 13.83 -34.35 4.60
N LYS A 431 14.90 -33.57 4.41
CA LYS A 431 15.44 -32.72 5.48
C LYS A 431 14.41 -31.68 5.87
N SER A 432 14.14 -31.57 7.17
CA SER A 432 13.13 -30.66 7.74
C SER A 432 13.42 -29.18 7.49
N ASP A 433 14.64 -28.82 7.09
CA ASP A 433 15.14 -27.44 6.98
C ASP A 433 14.49 -26.62 5.83
N VAL A 434 13.67 -27.24 4.98
CA VAL A 434 12.99 -26.59 3.84
C VAL A 434 11.54 -26.22 4.17
N ILE A 435 10.96 -26.76 5.25
CA ILE A 435 9.59 -26.47 5.67
C ILE A 435 9.62 -25.28 6.64
N PHE A 436 8.66 -24.36 6.50
CA PHE A 436 8.54 -23.07 7.22
C PHE A 436 9.41 -21.91 6.71
N GLY A 437 9.40 -21.70 5.39
CA GLY A 437 9.58 -20.37 4.80
C GLY A 437 8.36 -19.46 5.00
N VAL A 438 7.91 -19.25 6.24
CA VAL A 438 6.77 -18.37 6.59
C VAL A 438 7.26 -17.28 7.53
N GLY A 439 7.21 -16.03 7.06
CA GLY A 439 7.57 -14.81 7.80
C GLY A 439 6.51 -13.72 7.63
#